data_AF-A0AAD6WU27-F1
#
_entry.id   AF-A0AAD6WU27-F1
#
_cell.length_a   1.000
_cell.length_b   1.000
_cell.length_c   1.000
_cell.angle_alpha   90.00
_cell.angle_beta   90.00
_cell.angle_gamma   90.00
#
_symmetry.space_group_name_H-M   'P 1'
#
loop_
_entity.id
_entity.type
_entity.pdbx_description
1 polymer ?
#
loop_
_entity_poly.entity_id
_entity_poly.type
_entity_poly.pdbx_seq_one_letter_code
_entity_poly.pdbx_strand_id
1 'polypeptide(L)'
;MTSILEFPEDILLELAKDLDVADLISLLSTCRVIRKTELHKSLWLDALVRIQEVERHPHPLSNTQNLNTFSLQQLQHTAQHANRLMKNWSSHNPRPTCILHFLVNPKHGFFSLPGTRFGLTHAYTGGSISCWDVYNGECVAHLEIFDLFMRTRTTSMEEEGRALICAAIGYYVLQQL
;
A
#
# COMPACT_ATOMS: atom_id res chain seq x y z
N MET A 1 11.48 11.08 -41.75
CA MET A 1 11.29 10.36 -40.47
C MET A 1 11.36 11.42 -39.40
N THR A 2 10.23 11.75 -38.76
CA THR A 2 10.19 12.71 -37.65
C THR A 2 10.77 12.05 -36.40
N SER A 3 11.66 12.76 -35.72
CA SER A 3 12.25 12.27 -34.48
C SER A 3 11.29 12.55 -33.32
N ILE A 4 11.16 11.63 -32.37
CA ILE A 4 10.36 11.86 -31.14
C ILE A 4 10.85 13.08 -30.36
N LEU A 5 12.13 13.45 -30.53
CA LEU A 5 12.73 14.62 -29.90
C LEU A 5 12.25 15.96 -30.47
N GLU A 6 11.57 15.93 -31.62
CA GLU A 6 10.97 17.11 -32.26
C GLU A 6 9.54 17.35 -31.78
N PHE A 7 8.98 16.44 -30.97
CA PHE A 7 7.63 16.60 -30.45
C PHE A 7 7.58 17.73 -29.40
N PRO A 8 6.51 18.54 -29.43
CA PRO A 8 6.18 19.43 -28.33
C PRO A 8 6.09 18.67 -26.99
N GLU A 9 6.45 19.36 -25.91
CA GLU A 9 6.53 18.79 -24.56
C GLU A 9 5.19 18.21 -24.07
N ASP A 10 4.09 18.87 -24.37
CA ASP A 10 2.73 18.43 -24.08
C ASP A 10 2.37 17.11 -24.76
N ILE A 11 2.81 16.89 -26.01
CA ILE A 11 2.63 15.62 -26.71
C ILE A 11 3.45 14.50 -26.05
N LEU A 12 4.68 14.80 -25.62
CA LEU A 12 5.51 13.83 -24.88
C LEU A 12 4.87 13.46 -23.54
N LEU A 13 4.30 14.44 -22.83
CA LEU A 13 3.57 14.18 -21.59
C LEU A 13 2.33 13.32 -21.83
N GLU A 14 1.56 13.61 -22.89
CA GLU A 14 0.36 12.83 -23.23
C GLU A 14 0.72 11.37 -23.56
N LEU A 15 1.77 11.14 -24.35
CA LEU A 15 2.26 9.79 -24.64
C LEU A 15 2.74 9.06 -23.38
N ALA A 16 3.38 9.79 -22.46
CA ALA A 16 3.92 9.21 -21.25
C ALA A 16 2.84 8.80 -20.24
N LYS A 17 1.62 9.37 -20.33
CA LYS A 17 0.48 8.92 -19.53
C LYS A 17 0.16 7.45 -19.77
N ASP A 18 0.46 6.95 -20.97
CA ASP A 18 0.18 5.57 -21.37
C ASP A 18 1.25 4.55 -21.01
N LEU A 19 2.34 4.98 -20.37
CA LEU A 19 3.39 4.08 -19.92
C LEU A 19 3.11 3.57 -18.50
N ASP A 20 3.56 2.36 -18.19
CA ASP A 20 3.69 1.94 -16.80
C ASP A 20 4.91 2.62 -16.15
N VAL A 21 5.09 2.45 -14.84
CA VAL A 21 6.20 3.11 -14.14
C VAL A 21 7.57 2.60 -14.59
N ALA A 22 7.67 1.33 -14.99
CA ALA A 22 8.94 0.76 -15.44
C ALA A 22 9.36 1.32 -16.80
N ASP A 23 8.42 1.40 -17.74
CA ASP A 23 8.57 1.97 -19.07
C ASP A 23 8.81 3.48 -19.01
N LEU A 24 8.07 4.19 -18.15
CA LEU A 24 8.29 5.62 -17.91
C LEU A 24 9.71 5.89 -17.42
N ILE A 25 10.19 5.16 -16.40
CA ILE A 25 11.55 5.32 -15.88
C ILE A 25 12.58 4.98 -16.97
N SER A 26 12.32 3.95 -17.78
CA SER A 26 13.19 3.58 -18.89
C SER A 26 13.24 4.68 -19.95
N LEU A 27 12.10 5.25 -20.33
CA LEU A 27 11.99 6.37 -21.26
C LEU A 27 12.76 7.60 -20.76
N LEU A 28 12.58 7.99 -19.49
CA LEU A 28 13.28 9.11 -18.87
C LEU A 28 14.81 8.89 -18.79
N SER A 29 15.27 7.64 -18.79
CA SER A 29 16.69 7.30 -18.79
C SER A 29 17.37 7.36 -20.16
N THR A 30 16.61 7.49 -21.25
CA THR A 30 17.15 7.40 -22.63
C THR A 30 17.98 8.62 -23.04
N CYS A 31 17.50 9.84 -22.82
CA CYS A 31 18.18 11.06 -23.25
C CYS A 31 17.86 12.27 -22.36
N ARG A 32 18.74 13.29 -22.40
CA ARG A 32 18.61 14.49 -21.56
C ARG A 32 17.40 15.36 -21.88
N VAL A 33 16.92 15.35 -23.14
CA VAL A 33 15.77 16.16 -23.56
C VAL A 33 14.50 15.58 -22.95
N ILE A 34 14.27 14.28 -23.12
CA ILE A 34 13.14 13.56 -22.52
C ILE A 34 13.23 13.62 -21.00
N ARG A 35 14.43 13.47 -20.41
CA ARG A 35 14.61 13.57 -18.96
C ARG A 35 14.14 14.91 -18.38
N LYS A 36 14.05 16.00 -19.13
CA LYS A 36 13.48 17.26 -18.61
C LYS A 36 12.01 17.10 -18.20
N THR A 37 11.27 16.17 -18.81
CA THR A 37 9.86 15.94 -18.48
C THR A 37 9.67 15.32 -17.10
N GLU A 38 10.71 14.73 -16.50
CA GLU A 38 10.74 14.24 -15.11
C GLU A 38 10.36 15.35 -14.10
N LEU A 39 10.49 16.62 -14.48
CA LEU A 39 10.14 17.78 -13.65
C LEU A 39 8.62 18.05 -13.58
N HIS A 40 7.81 17.45 -14.45
CA HIS A 40 6.36 17.63 -14.44
C HIS A 40 5.71 16.73 -13.40
N LYS A 41 4.99 17.35 -12.46
CA LYS A 41 4.28 16.64 -11.40
C LYS A 41 3.19 15.71 -11.93
N SER A 42 2.45 16.12 -12.97
CA SER A 42 1.37 15.35 -13.60
C SER A 42 1.85 13.99 -14.09
N LEU A 43 3.04 13.94 -14.70
CA LEU A 43 3.65 12.71 -15.20
C LEU A 43 3.70 11.61 -14.13
N TRP A 44 4.16 11.96 -12.93
CA TRP A 44 4.28 11.01 -11.82
C TRP A 44 2.94 10.72 -11.14
N LEU A 45 2.03 11.69 -11.11
CA LEU A 45 0.68 11.47 -10.61
C LEU A 45 -0.06 10.45 -11.47
N ASP A 46 -0.08 10.64 -12.79
CA ASP A 46 -0.77 9.76 -13.73
C ASP A 46 -0.21 8.33 -13.63
N ALA A 47 1.11 8.19 -13.55
CA ALA A 47 1.78 6.90 -13.41
C ALA A 47 1.45 6.18 -12.09
N LEU A 48 1.36 6.92 -10.97
CA LEU A 48 1.02 6.35 -9.66
C LEU A 48 -0.48 6.03 -9.51
N VAL A 49 -1.36 6.89 -10.04
CA VAL A 49 -2.81 6.64 -10.11
C VAL A 49 -3.07 5.35 -10.88
N ARG A 50 -2.36 5.14 -11.99
CA ARG A 50 -2.48 3.92 -12.78
C ARG A 50 -2.08 2.67 -12.00
N ILE A 51 -1.00 2.71 -11.21
CA ILE A 51 -0.64 1.59 -10.33
C ILE A 51 -1.81 1.30 -9.38
N GLN A 52 -2.38 2.33 -8.76
CA GLN A 52 -3.45 2.18 -7.78
C GLN A 52 -4.76 1.61 -8.39
N GLU A 53 -5.08 1.97 -9.63
CA GLU A 53 -6.32 1.55 -10.29
C GLU A 53 -6.20 0.20 -11.01
N VAL A 54 -5.07 -0.04 -11.68
CA VAL A 54 -4.92 -1.17 -12.62
C VAL A 54 -4.17 -2.34 -11.97
N GLU A 55 -3.19 -2.07 -11.11
CA GLU A 55 -2.31 -3.11 -10.58
C GLU A 55 -2.79 -3.65 -9.24
N ARG A 56 -3.13 -4.94 -9.21
CA ARG A 56 -3.50 -5.66 -7.97
C ARG A 56 -2.29 -6.09 -7.14
N HIS A 57 -1.10 -5.52 -7.41
CA HIS A 57 0.13 -5.91 -6.73
C HIS A 57 0.34 -5.08 -5.46
N PRO A 58 1.08 -5.60 -4.46
CA PRO A 58 1.46 -4.81 -3.30
C PRO A 58 2.26 -3.58 -3.73
N HIS A 59 1.66 -2.40 -3.56
CA HIS A 59 2.27 -1.12 -3.87
C HIS A 59 2.45 -0.28 -2.60
N PRO A 60 3.42 0.67 -2.57
CA PRO A 60 3.75 1.42 -1.35
C PRO A 60 2.70 2.47 -0.98
N LEU A 61 1.72 2.70 -1.85
CA LEU A 61 0.64 3.66 -1.63
C LEU A 61 -0.49 3.07 -0.79
N SER A 62 -0.97 3.84 0.17
CA SER A 62 -2.28 3.58 0.78
C SER A 62 -3.39 4.04 -0.16
N ASN A 63 -4.53 3.34 -0.16
CA ASN A 63 -5.71 3.74 -0.94
C ASN A 63 -6.29 5.11 -0.55
N THR A 64 -5.79 5.70 0.52
CA THR A 64 -6.32 6.89 1.15
C THR A 64 -5.38 8.08 1.13
N GLN A 65 -4.17 7.87 0.64
CA GLN A 65 -3.23 8.96 0.42
C GLN A 65 -3.70 9.79 -0.78
N ASN A 66 -3.97 11.07 -0.53
CA ASN A 66 -4.21 12.01 -1.62
C ASN A 66 -2.87 12.36 -2.30
N LEU A 67 -2.57 11.72 -3.43
CA LEU A 67 -1.33 11.92 -4.19
C LEU A 67 -1.11 13.39 -4.60
N ASN A 68 -2.17 14.19 -4.72
CA ASN A 68 -2.05 15.61 -5.07
C ASN A 68 -1.31 16.43 -4.00
N THR A 69 -1.28 15.96 -2.74
CA THR A 69 -0.56 16.66 -1.66
C THR A 69 0.95 16.38 -1.68
N PHE A 70 1.40 15.38 -2.44
CA PHE A 70 2.81 14.99 -2.46
C PHE A 70 3.64 16.03 -3.23
N SER A 71 4.86 16.28 -2.75
CA SER A 71 5.86 17.01 -3.52
C SER A 71 6.32 16.19 -4.73
N LEU A 72 6.89 16.85 -5.74
CA LEU A 72 7.46 16.15 -6.90
C LEU A 72 8.46 15.06 -6.48
N GLN A 73 9.34 15.39 -5.52
CA GLN A 73 10.33 14.44 -5.00
C GLN A 73 9.67 13.23 -4.31
N GLN A 74 8.59 13.45 -3.56
CA GLN A 74 7.84 12.36 -2.93
C GLN A 74 7.20 11.45 -3.97
N LEU A 75 6.62 12.02 -5.04
CA LEU A 75 6.03 11.24 -6.14
C LEU A 75 7.09 10.41 -6.87
N GLN A 76 8.22 11.03 -7.25
CA GLN A 76 9.36 10.33 -7.87
C GLN A 76 9.87 9.19 -6.99
N HIS A 77 10.11 9.46 -5.71
CA HIS A 77 10.57 8.45 -4.76
C HIS A 77 9.58 7.30 -4.63
N THR A 78 8.29 7.61 -4.58
CA THR A 78 7.21 6.61 -4.45
C THR A 78 7.10 5.76 -5.71
N ALA A 79 7.17 6.35 -6.89
CA ALA A 79 7.17 5.65 -8.18
C ALA A 79 8.38 4.72 -8.30
N GLN A 80 9.58 5.21 -7.96
CA GLN A 80 10.79 4.37 -7.93
C GLN A 80 10.66 3.21 -6.94
N HIS A 81 10.07 3.44 -5.76
CA HIS A 81 9.83 2.40 -4.78
C HIS A 81 8.83 1.35 -5.30
N ALA A 82 7.72 1.79 -5.90
CA ALA A 82 6.74 0.91 -6.52
C ALA A 82 7.38 0.03 -7.61
N ASN A 83 8.17 0.62 -8.52
CA ASN A 83 8.90 -0.12 -9.55
C ASN A 83 9.85 -1.18 -8.95
N ARG A 84 10.60 -0.85 -7.88
CA ARG A 84 11.46 -1.82 -7.19
C ARG A 84 10.66 -2.98 -6.61
N LEU A 85 9.51 -2.69 -5.99
CA LEU A 85 8.62 -3.72 -5.44
C LEU A 85 8.09 -4.62 -6.55
N MET A 86 7.53 -4.05 -7.62
CA MET A 86 7.02 -4.81 -8.77
C MET A 86 8.09 -5.71 -9.39
N LYS A 87 9.30 -5.19 -9.58
CA LYS A 87 10.44 -5.98 -10.08
C LYS A 87 10.82 -7.13 -9.16
N ASN A 88 10.83 -6.90 -7.84
CA ASN A 88 11.11 -7.95 -6.87
C ASN A 88 10.01 -9.03 -6.90
N TRP A 89 8.74 -8.63 -6.88
CA TRP A 89 7.59 -9.53 -6.92
C TRP A 89 7.50 -10.33 -8.22
N SER A 90 7.90 -9.75 -9.34
CA SER A 90 7.91 -10.41 -10.65
C SER A 90 9.19 -11.21 -10.92
N SER A 91 10.18 -11.16 -10.03
CA SER A 91 11.43 -11.89 -10.21
C SER A 91 11.23 -13.39 -9.98
N HIS A 92 12.10 -14.22 -10.57
CA HIS A 92 12.06 -15.67 -10.38
C HIS A 92 12.30 -16.10 -8.93
N ASN A 93 12.95 -15.24 -8.13
CA ASN A 93 13.25 -15.51 -6.73
C ASN A 93 13.00 -14.23 -5.89
N PRO A 94 11.71 -13.90 -5.62
CA PRO A 94 11.38 -12.73 -4.82
C PRO A 94 12.00 -12.87 -3.44
N ARG A 95 12.57 -11.79 -2.91
CA ARG A 95 13.18 -11.78 -1.58
C ARG A 95 12.29 -11.01 -0.60
N PRO A 96 11.26 -11.64 -0.02
CA PRO A 96 10.47 -11.00 1.02
C PRO A 96 11.34 -10.79 2.27
N THR A 97 11.36 -9.58 2.80
CA THR A 97 11.94 -9.34 4.12
C THR A 97 10.92 -9.77 5.17
N CYS A 98 11.18 -10.86 5.89
CA CYS A 98 10.38 -11.23 7.03
C CYS A 98 10.78 -10.35 8.22
N ILE A 99 9.90 -9.44 8.62
CA ILE A 99 10.14 -8.52 9.74
C ILE A 99 9.59 -9.11 11.05
N LEU A 100 8.55 -9.94 10.96
CA LEU A 100 7.85 -10.48 12.11
C LEU A 100 7.62 -11.97 12.00
N HIS A 101 8.00 -12.68 13.06
CA HIS A 101 7.57 -14.06 13.32
C HIS A 101 6.53 -14.05 14.43
N PHE A 102 5.30 -14.37 14.07
CA PHE A 102 4.29 -14.69 15.06
C PHE A 102 4.33 -16.19 15.33
N LEU A 103 4.41 -16.56 16.61
CA LEU A 103 3.94 -17.87 17.03
C LEU A 103 2.41 -17.84 16.95
N VAL A 104 1.89 -18.01 15.73
CA VAL A 104 0.46 -18.10 15.51
C VAL A 104 0.02 -19.44 16.09
N ASN A 105 -0.54 -19.41 17.30
CA ASN A 105 -1.41 -20.49 17.73
C ASN A 105 -2.48 -20.63 16.63
N PRO A 106 -2.79 -21.83 16.11
CA PRO A 106 -3.80 -22.00 15.06
C PRO A 106 -5.18 -21.43 15.44
N LYS A 107 -5.40 -21.14 16.72
CA LYS A 107 -6.56 -20.40 17.25
C LYS A 107 -6.39 -18.87 17.25
N HIS A 108 -5.42 -18.33 16.53
CA HIS A 108 -5.20 -16.89 16.39
C HIS A 108 -5.41 -16.48 14.92
N GLY A 109 -6.26 -15.48 14.71
CA GLY A 109 -6.40 -14.83 13.40
C GLY A 109 -5.39 -13.69 13.26
N PHE A 110 -4.87 -13.47 12.05
CA PHE A 110 -4.09 -12.28 11.70
C PHE A 110 -4.81 -11.50 10.61
N PHE A 111 -4.90 -10.18 10.79
CA PHE A 111 -5.52 -9.26 9.83
C PHE A 111 -4.53 -8.14 9.54
N SER A 112 -4.06 -8.02 8.29
CA SER A 112 -3.35 -6.82 7.86
C SER A 112 -4.33 -5.66 7.75
N LEU A 113 -3.93 -4.47 8.18
CA LEU A 113 -4.71 -3.26 7.99
C LEU A 113 -4.21 -2.57 6.71
N PRO A 114 -4.95 -2.67 5.59
CA PRO A 114 -4.47 -2.17 4.31
C PRO A 114 -4.12 -0.69 4.39
N GLY A 115 -3.04 -0.28 3.72
CA GLY A 115 -2.59 1.11 3.72
C GLY A 115 -1.86 1.57 4.99
N THR A 116 -1.72 0.70 5.99
CA THR A 116 -1.04 1.03 7.24
C THR A 116 0.13 0.09 7.52
N ARG A 117 1.01 0.49 8.44
CA ARG A 117 2.06 -0.39 8.97
C ARG A 117 1.57 -1.35 10.04
N PHE A 118 0.27 -1.34 10.36
CA PHE A 118 -0.27 -2.07 11.49
C PHE A 118 -0.94 -3.38 11.07
N GLY A 119 -0.85 -4.38 11.93
CA GLY A 119 -1.56 -5.65 11.81
C GLY A 119 -2.29 -5.97 13.10
N LEU A 120 -3.45 -6.61 13.01
CA LEU A 120 -4.19 -7.08 14.18
C LEU A 120 -4.02 -8.59 14.32
N THR A 121 -3.72 -9.05 15.53
CA THR A 121 -3.89 -10.46 15.91
C THR A 121 -5.08 -10.60 16.83
N HIS A 122 -5.89 -11.62 16.62
CA HIS A 122 -7.01 -11.96 17.50
C HIS A 122 -6.81 -13.36 18.07
N ALA A 123 -6.78 -13.50 19.39
CA ALA A 123 -6.74 -14.78 20.08
C ALA A 123 -8.16 -15.23 20.45
N TYR A 124 -8.67 -16.28 19.78
CA TYR A 124 -10.01 -16.81 20.07
C TYR A 124 -10.13 -17.35 21.50
N THR A 125 -9.05 -17.93 22.03
CA THR A 125 -8.99 -18.42 23.40
C THR A 125 -8.51 -17.30 24.33
N GLY A 126 -9.42 -16.75 25.12
CA GLY A 126 -9.15 -15.60 26.01
C GLY A 126 -9.63 -14.26 25.47
N GLY A 127 -10.06 -14.21 24.20
CA GLY A 127 -10.74 -13.06 23.62
C GLY A 127 -9.86 -11.81 23.55
N SER A 128 -8.59 -11.92 23.18
CA SER A 128 -7.71 -10.74 23.11
C SER A 128 -7.44 -10.29 21.68
N ILE A 129 -7.38 -8.98 21.47
CA ILE A 129 -6.96 -8.35 20.21
C ILE A 129 -5.69 -7.57 20.50
N SER A 130 -4.66 -7.78 19.68
CA SER A 130 -3.42 -7.00 19.75
C SER A 130 -3.19 -6.30 18.42
N CYS A 131 -2.78 -5.04 18.49
CA CYS A 131 -2.32 -4.25 17.35
C CYS A 131 -0.79 -4.25 17.35
N TRP A 132 -0.22 -4.59 16.21
CA TRP A 132 1.20 -4.74 15.99
C TRP A 132 1.68 -3.71 14.98
N ASP A 133 2.78 -3.02 15.29
CA ASP A 133 3.58 -2.34 14.30
C ASP A 133 4.42 -3.38 13.56
N VAL A 134 4.05 -3.66 12.29
CA VAL A 134 4.65 -4.72 11.49
C VAL A 134 6.09 -4.39 11.09
N TYR A 135 6.47 -3.11 11.09
CA TYR A 135 7.83 -2.67 10.76
C TYR A 135 8.78 -2.79 11.94
N ASN A 136 8.33 -2.41 13.14
CA ASN A 136 9.16 -2.46 14.34
C ASN A 136 9.10 -3.82 15.05
N GLY A 137 8.09 -4.61 14.75
CA GLY A 137 7.88 -5.90 15.38
C GLY A 137 7.27 -5.80 16.79
N GLU A 138 6.61 -4.70 17.10
CA GLU A 138 6.18 -4.36 18.45
C GLU A 138 4.65 -4.38 18.59
N CYS A 139 4.15 -4.86 19.73
CA CYS A 139 2.74 -4.72 20.08
C CYS A 139 2.50 -3.30 20.59
N VAL A 140 1.75 -2.50 19.84
CA VAL A 140 1.48 -1.08 20.15
C VAL A 140 0.19 -0.87 20.94
N ALA A 141 -0.73 -1.85 20.89
CA ALA A 141 -1.95 -1.83 21.69
C ALA A 141 -2.45 -3.25 21.95
N HIS A 142 -3.07 -3.46 23.10
CA HIS A 142 -3.65 -4.74 23.49
C HIS A 142 -4.99 -4.51 24.17
N LEU A 143 -5.98 -5.33 23.82
CA LEU A 143 -7.33 -5.30 24.38
C LEU A 143 -7.75 -6.73 24.74
N GLU A 144 -8.13 -6.94 25.99
CA GLU A 144 -8.73 -8.19 26.47
C GLU A 144 -10.26 -8.07 26.49
N ILE A 145 -10.94 -9.08 25.97
CA ILE A 145 -12.40 -9.15 25.90
C ILE A 145 -12.82 -10.47 26.57
N PHE A 146 -13.27 -10.36 27.82
CA PHE A 146 -13.75 -11.51 28.59
C PHE A 146 -15.16 -11.92 28.16
N ASP A 147 -15.43 -13.24 28.13
CA ASP A 147 -16.76 -13.87 27.98
C ASP A 147 -17.55 -13.67 26.65
N LEU A 148 -16.86 -13.44 25.52
CA LEU A 148 -17.55 -13.14 24.25
C LEU A 148 -17.08 -13.98 23.05
N PHE A 149 -18.05 -14.53 22.31
CA PHE A 149 -17.83 -15.01 20.94
C PHE A 149 -17.69 -13.79 20.02
N MET A 150 -16.52 -13.63 19.39
CA MET A 150 -16.23 -12.48 18.54
C MET A 150 -16.45 -12.83 17.07
N ARG A 151 -17.38 -12.13 16.42
CA ARG A 151 -17.38 -12.00 14.96
C ARG A 151 -16.82 -10.63 14.60
N THR A 152 -15.57 -10.59 14.18
CA THR A 152 -14.88 -9.36 13.81
C THR A 152 -15.25 -8.97 12.38
N ARG A 153 -15.87 -7.81 12.19
CA ARG A 153 -15.93 -7.14 10.88
C ARG A 153 -15.06 -5.91 10.96
N THR A 154 -13.92 -5.95 10.29
CA THR A 154 -13.03 -4.80 10.20
C THR A 154 -13.57 -3.88 9.13
N THR A 155 -13.95 -2.67 9.52
CA THR A 155 -14.20 -1.57 8.57
C THR A 155 -13.19 -0.49 8.88
N SER A 156 -12.31 -0.19 7.92
CA SER A 156 -11.48 1.00 7.98
C SER A 156 -12.34 2.19 7.56
N MET A 157 -12.56 3.13 8.49
CA MET A 157 -12.99 4.48 8.13
C MET A 157 -11.76 5.37 8.21
N GLU A 158 -11.52 6.11 7.14
CA GLU A 158 -10.40 7.05 7.10
C GLU A 158 -10.94 8.47 7.06
N GLU A 159 -10.56 9.25 8.08
CA GLU A 159 -10.87 10.66 8.19
C GLU A 159 -9.54 11.40 8.45
N GLU A 160 -9.18 12.34 7.56
CA GLU A 160 -8.05 13.26 7.74
C GLU A 160 -6.70 12.61 8.15
N GLY A 161 -6.33 11.50 7.51
CA GLY A 161 -5.04 10.82 7.78
C GLY A 161 -5.00 10.02 9.07
N ARG A 162 -6.15 9.81 9.73
CA ARG A 162 -6.31 8.85 10.82
C ARG A 162 -7.12 7.66 10.32
N ALA A 163 -6.55 6.46 10.46
CA ALA A 163 -7.29 5.22 10.24
C ALA A 163 -8.07 4.88 11.51
N LEU A 164 -9.39 5.04 11.48
CA LEU A 164 -10.27 4.51 12.51
C LEU A 164 -10.57 3.05 12.15
N ILE A 165 -10.02 2.13 12.94
CA ILE A 165 -10.24 0.70 12.75
C ILE A 165 -11.43 0.31 13.60
N CYS A 166 -12.61 0.29 12.99
CA CYS A 166 -13.79 -0.27 13.64
C CYS A 166 -13.75 -1.79 13.47
N ALA A 167 -13.38 -2.50 14.52
CA ALA A 167 -13.71 -3.91 14.67
C ALA A 167 -15.12 -3.99 15.25
N ALA A 168 -16.12 -4.23 14.41
CA ALA A 168 -17.45 -4.55 14.94
C ALA A 168 -17.37 -5.93 15.59
N ILE A 169 -17.66 -5.98 16.89
CA ILE A 169 -17.70 -7.21 17.70
C ILE A 169 -19.18 -7.56 17.87
N GLY A 170 -19.67 -8.51 17.07
CA GLY A 170 -21.00 -9.06 17.27
C GLY A 170 -21.01 -10.10 18.39
N TYR A 171 -21.94 -9.99 19.33
CA TYR A 171 -22.12 -10.94 20.44
C TYR A 171 -23.34 -11.84 20.20
N TYR A 172 -23.23 -13.10 20.61
CA TYR A 172 -24.38 -13.97 20.87
C TYR A 172 -24.33 -14.36 22.35
N VAL A 173 -25.34 -13.97 23.11
CA VAL A 173 -25.56 -14.57 24.42
C VAL A 173 -26.11 -15.97 24.14
N LEU A 174 -25.30 -17.00 24.33
CA LEU A 174 -25.81 -18.36 24.45
C LEU A 174 -26.67 -18.38 25.71
N GLN A 175 -27.98 -18.18 25.57
CA GLN A 175 -28.91 -18.58 26.60
C GLN A 175 -28.73 -20.09 26.77
N GLN A 176 -28.08 -20.48 27.88
CA GLN A 176 -28.02 -21.88 28.28
C GLN A 176 -29.46 -22.37 28.48
N LEU A 177 -29.91 -23.26 27.60
CA LEU A 177 -31.11 -24.08 27.77
C LEU A 177 -30.78 -25.30 28.62
#